data_AF-A0A6C0IHL3-F1
#
_entry.id   AF-A0A6C0IHL3-F1
#
_cell.length_a   1.000
_cell.length_b   1.000
_cell.length_c   1.000
_cell.angle_alpha   90.00
_cell.angle_beta   90.00
_cell.angle_gamma   90.00
#
_symmetry.space_group_name_H-M   'P 1'
#
loop_
_entity.id
_entity.type
_entity.pdbx_description
1 polymer ?
#
loop_
_entity_poly.entity_id
_entity_poly.type
_entity_poly.pdbx_seq_one_letter_code
_entity_poly.pdbx_strand_id
1 'polypeptide(L)'
;MSGYGFAEIINRVIKYLIEGLVIAAAAIFIPKRSLPLDEVATLAVLAAVVFAVLDAVSPSVGVTTRQGAGIGLGFKLVGFPM
;
A
#
# COMPACT_ATOMS: atom_id res chain seq x y z
N MET A 1 11.12 -1.86 -20.38
CA MET A 1 11.70 -1.94 -19.02
C MET A 1 12.47 -0.66 -18.79
N SER A 2 11.78 0.43 -18.46
CA SER A 2 12.46 1.68 -18.14
C SER A 2 12.95 1.57 -16.71
N GLY A 3 14.26 1.56 -16.51
CA GLY A 3 14.86 1.55 -15.18
C GLY A 3 14.28 2.66 -14.32
N TYR A 4 14.02 2.39 -13.05
CA TYR A 4 13.52 3.35 -12.09
C TYR A 4 14.32 4.66 -12.20
N GLY A 5 13.69 5.69 -12.77
CA GLY A 5 14.32 7.00 -12.85
C GLY A 5 14.56 7.50 -11.44
N PHE A 6 15.70 8.15 -11.20
CA PHE A 6 16.02 8.75 -9.90
C PHE A 6 14.85 9.60 -9.34
N ALA A 7 14.14 10.31 -10.22
CA ALA A 7 12.94 11.07 -9.88
C ALA A 7 11.76 10.20 -9.37
N GLU A 8 11.58 8.99 -9.90
CA GLU A 8 10.52 8.08 -9.45
C GLU A 8 10.83 7.53 -8.05
N ILE A 9 12.09 7.18 -7.79
CA ILE A 9 12.53 6.73 -6.47
C ILE A 9 12.31 7.83 -5.44
N ILE A 10 12.68 9.07 -5.75
CA ILE A 10 12.45 10.23 -4.88
C ILE A 10 10.96 10.41 -4.61
N ASN A 11 10.11 10.35 -5.64
CA ASN A 11 8.66 10.49 -5.46
C ASN A 11 8.08 9.40 -4.55
N ARG A 12 8.54 8.15 -4.68
CA ARG A 12 8.14 7.05 -3.80
C ARG A 12 8.59 7.28 -2.36
N VAL A 13 9.83 7.72 -2.15
CA VAL A 13 10.34 8.03 -0.82
C VAL A 13 9.53 9.16 -0.17
N ILE A 14 9.26 10.25 -0.89
CA ILE A 14 8.45 11.36 -0.39
C ILE A 14 7.03 10.87 -0.03
N LYS A 15 6.42 10.05 -0.89
CA LYS A 15 5.10 9.46 -0.63
C LYS A 15 5.07 8.70 0.70
N TYR A 16 6.00 7.76 0.91
CA TYR A 16 6.01 6.93 2.12
C TYR A 16 6.29 7.73 3.39
N LEU A 17 7.09 8.79 3.30
CA LEU A 17 7.33 9.71 4.42
C LEU A 17 6.07 10.49 4.80
N ILE A 18 5.30 10.95 3.81
CA ILE A 18 4.02 11.63 4.05
C ILE A 18 3.01 10.68 4.68
N GLU A 19 2.91 9.45 4.18
CA GLU A 19 2.02 8.42 4.74
C GLU A 19 2.39 8.09 6.20
N GLY A 20 3.68 7.94 6.51
CA GLY A 20 4.17 7.77 7.88
C GLY A 20 3.83 8.95 8.79
N LEU A 21 3.94 10.20 8.30
CA LEU A 21 3.56 11.40 9.05
C LEU A 21 2.06 11.48 9.35
N VAL A 22 1.21 11.09 8.39
CA VAL A 22 -0.25 11.04 8.60
C VAL A 22 -0.59 10.06 9.72
N ILE A 23 0.13 8.94 9.81
CA ILE A 23 -0.09 7.92 10.83
C ILE A 23 0.46 8.36 12.19
N ALA A 24 1.58 9.09 12.20
CA ALA A 24 2.07 9.74 13.41
C ALA A 24 1.01 10.71 13.98
N ALA A 25 0.39 11.52 13.12
CA ALA A 25 -0.70 12.41 13.52
C ALA A 25 -1.90 11.62 14.05
N ALA A 26 -2.31 10.55 13.37
CA ALA A 26 -3.39 9.67 13.82
C ALA A 26 -3.09 9.06 15.20
N ALA A 27 -1.85 8.62 15.45
CA ALA A 27 -1.42 8.06 16.73
C ALA A 27 -1.42 9.09 17.88
N ILE A 28 -1.36 10.40 17.56
CA ILE A 28 -1.47 11.46 18.56
C ILE A 28 -2.95 11.82 18.81
N PHE A 29 -3.77 11.89 17.77
CA PHE A 29 -5.14 12.43 17.87
C PHE A 29 -6.24 11.40 18.18
N ILE A 30 -6.05 10.14 17.81
CA ILE A 30 -7.08 9.09 17.97
C ILE A 30 -7.15 8.50 19.39
N PRO A 31 -6.03 8.15 20.05
CA PRO A 31 -6.13 7.38 21.28
C PRO A 31 -6.60 8.23 22.47
N LYS A 32 -7.46 7.63 23.31
CA LYS A 32 -7.93 8.26 24.56
C LYS A 32 -6.82 8.45 25.60
N ARG A 33 -5.71 7.71 25.46
CA ARG A 33 -4.52 7.80 26.30
C ARG A 33 -3.33 8.15 25.41
N SER A 34 -2.61 9.21 25.76
CA SER A 34 -1.46 9.68 24.99
C SER A 34 -0.38 8.59 24.93
N LEU A 35 0.03 8.25 23.72
CA LEU A 35 1.19 7.39 23.47
C LEU A 35 2.49 8.21 23.68
N PRO A 36 3.57 7.60 24.18
CA PRO A 36 4.87 8.26 24.24
C PRO A 36 5.38 8.57 22.82
N LEU A 37 6.12 9.67 22.68
CA LEU A 37 6.61 10.11 21.37
C LEU A 37 7.50 9.07 20.67
N ASP A 38 8.23 8.26 21.43
CA ASP A 38 9.05 7.16 20.91
C ASP A 38 8.20 6.08 20.20
N GLU A 39 7.03 5.74 20.75
CA GLU A 39 6.11 4.78 20.13
C GLU A 39 5.47 5.37 18.87
N VAL A 40 5.12 6.66 18.89
CA VAL A 40 4.57 7.36 17.72
C VAL A 40 5.60 7.41 16.58
N ALA A 41 6.87 7.72 16.89
CA ALA A 41 7.95 7.72 15.91
C ALA A 41 8.19 6.31 15.33
N THR A 42 8.14 5.28 16.18
CA THR A 42 8.27 3.89 15.75
C THR A 42 7.12 3.47 14.83
N LEU A 43 5.88 3.83 15.17
CA LEU A 43 4.70 3.59 14.34
C LEU A 43 4.80 4.28 12.98
N ALA A 44 5.27 5.53 12.94
CA ALA A 44 5.43 6.28 11.70
C ALA A 44 6.43 5.62 10.74
N VAL A 45 7.58 5.17 11.25
CA VAL A 45 8.61 4.48 10.46
C VAL A 45 8.12 3.11 10.01
N LEU A 46 7.51 2.34 10.92
CA LEU A 46 6.94 1.03 10.58
C LEU A 46 5.89 1.17 9.47
N ALA A 47 5.02 2.16 9.58
CA ALA A 47 4.01 2.42 8.58
C ALA A 47 4.63 2.76 7.21
N ALA A 48 5.63 3.64 7.17
CA ALA A 48 6.33 3.96 5.93
C ALA A 48 6.90 2.71 5.25
N VAL A 49 7.46 1.76 6.03
CA VAL A 49 7.96 0.48 5.51
C VAL A 49 6.81 -0.40 5.00
N VAL A 50 5.72 -0.53 5.75
CA VAL A 50 4.56 -1.34 5.34
C VAL A 50 3.94 -0.79 4.05
N PHE A 51 3.71 0.52 3.96
CA PHE A 51 3.18 1.14 2.75
C PHE A 51 4.13 1.02 1.56
N ALA A 52 5.44 1.12 1.78
CA ALA A 52 6.42 0.86 0.73
C ALA A 52 6.33 -0.57 0.17
N VAL A 53 6.14 -1.56 1.04
CA VAL A 53 5.93 -2.96 0.64
C VAL A 53 4.61 -3.11 -0.12
N LEU A 54 3.51 -2.54 0.40
CA LEU A 54 2.20 -2.58 -0.25
C LEU A 54 2.24 -1.98 -1.66
N ASP A 55 2.93 -0.86 -1.85
CA ASP A 55 3.10 -0.23 -3.15
C ASP A 55 3.95 -1.07 -4.12
N ALA A 56 4.93 -1.82 -3.61
CA ALA A 56 5.73 -2.72 -4.43
C ALA A 56 4.94 -3.95 -4.89
N VAL A 57 4.02 -4.46 -4.06
CA VAL A 57 3.20 -5.65 -4.39
C VAL A 57 1.88 -5.30 -5.08
N SER A 58 1.40 -4.06 -4.98
CA SER A 58 0.14 -3.61 -5.59
C SER A 58 -0.03 -3.97 -7.09
N PRO A 59 1.01 -3.83 -7.95
CA PRO A 59 0.91 -4.23 -9.36
C PRO A 59 0.63 -5.72 -9.57
N SER A 60 1.21 -6.60 -8.74
CA SER A 60 1.02 -8.05 -8.89
C SER A 60 -0.39 -8.48 -8.48
N VAL A 61 -0.96 -7.82 -7.47
CA VAL A 61 -2.37 -8.03 -7.05
C VAL A 61 -3.33 -7.55 -8.15
N GLY A 62 -3.04 -6.44 -8.81
CA GLY A 62 -3.89 -5.93 -9.90
C GLY A 62 -3.99 -6.86 -11.11
N VAL A 63 -2.86 -7.46 -11.52
CA VAL A 63 -2.83 -8.39 -12.66
C VAL A 63 -3.62 -9.67 -12.37
N THR A 64 -3.36 -10.28 -11.21
CA THR A 64 -4.03 -11.53 -10.79
C THR A 64 -5.53 -11.32 -10.58
N THR A 65 -5.95 -10.19 -10.01
CA THR A 65 -7.37 -9.85 -9.83
C THR A 65 -8.11 -9.72 -11.16
N ARG A 66 -7.50 -9.04 -12.15
CA ARG A 66 -8.09 -8.90 -13.49
C ARG A 66 -8.19 -10.23 -14.22
N GLN A 67 -7.18 -11.09 -14.07
CA GLN A 67 -7.20 -12.45 -14.65
C GLN A 67 -8.30 -13.31 -14.00
N GLY A 68 -8.40 -13.33 -12.68
CA GLY A 68 -9.46 -14.06 -11.98
C GLY A 68 -10.86 -13.58 -12.35
N ALA A 69 -11.07 -12.26 -12.41
CA ALA A 69 -12.33 -11.67 -12.85
C ALA A 69 -12.64 -11.99 -14.33
N GLY A 70 -11.64 -11.93 -15.22
CA GLY A 70 -11.79 -12.27 -16.63
C GLY A 70 -12.14 -13.74 -16.87
N ILE A 71 -11.52 -14.66 -16.13
CA ILE A 71 -11.86 -16.09 -16.16
C ILE A 71 -13.29 -16.30 -15.66
N GLY A 72 -13.67 -15.69 -14.53
CA GLY A 72 -15.01 -15.81 -13.97
C GLY A 72 -16.11 -15.26 -14.90
N LEU A 73 -15.88 -14.10 -15.51
CA LEU A 73 -16.79 -13.52 -16.50
C LEU A 73 -16.88 -14.38 -17.77
N GLY A 74 -15.73 -14.85 -18.28
CA GLY A 74 -15.67 -15.73 -19.46
C GLY A 74 -16.41 -17.05 -19.24
N PHE A 75 -16.24 -17.69 -18.08
CA PHE A 75 -16.95 -18.91 -17.72
C PHE A 75 -18.47 -18.71 -17.62
N LYS A 76 -18.92 -17.58 -17.07
CA LYS A 76 -20.35 -17.23 -17.07
C LYS A 76 -20.90 -17.02 -18.49
N LEU A 77 -20.12 -16.45 -19.40
CA LEU A 77 -20.54 -16.23 -20.80
C LEU A 77 -20.69 -17.52 -21.60
N VAL A 78 -19.92 -18.56 -21.29
CA VAL A 78 -19.98 -19.86 -21.99
C VAL A 78 -20.79 -20.93 -21.23
N GLY A 79 -21.41 -20.57 -20.10
CA GLY A 79 -22.23 -21.50 -19.29
C GLY A 79 -21.42 -22.57 -18.55
N PHE A 80 -20.21 -22.24 -18.10
CA PHE A 80 -19.32 -23.14 -17.37
C PHE A 80 -19.36 -22.92 -15.85
N PRO A 81 -19.25 -23.97 -15.02
CA PRO A 81 -19.53 -25.37 -15.36
C PRO A 81 -21.05 -25.54 -15.43
N MET A 82 -21.55 -26.43 -16.29
CA MET A 82 -22.98 -26.79 -16.25
C MET A 82 -23.43 -27.21 -14.86
#